data_AF-A0A410UYV1-F1
#
_entry.id   AF-A0A410UYV1-F1
#
_cell.length_a   1.000
_cell.length_b   1.000
_cell.length_c   1.000
_cell.angle_alpha   90.00
_cell.angle_beta   90.00
_cell.angle_gamma   90.00
#
_symmetry.space_group_name_H-M   'P 1'
#
loop_
_entity.id
_entity.type
_entity.pdbx_description
1 polymer ?
#
loop_
_entity_poly.entity_id
_entity_poly.type
_entity_poly.pdbx_seq_one_letter_code
_entity_poly.pdbx_strand_id
1 'polypeptide(L)'
;MGDMNREQAVRINDHLLEACAALDRARMAIAGLAKAERIKLGDWLDGVVGALEDELLQPIYDQHPDLKPPKSNREPYEYVCELAWDEVQLPPGVTEQQLDEIIFSVMKPTWRKTAAIVTRAVDRCKELGLPIDDKMIAARLKVLSDSDRIEGIGDIRSWLHSEVRLKD
;
A
#
# COMPACT_ATOMS: atom_id res chain seq x y z
N MET A 1 5.40 -21.66 -27.15
CA MET A 1 6.55 -21.91 -26.26
C MET A 1 6.77 -23.41 -26.26
N GLY A 2 7.98 -23.91 -26.53
CA GLY A 2 8.24 -25.36 -26.53
C GLY A 2 8.02 -25.96 -25.14
N ASP A 3 7.66 -27.24 -25.07
CA ASP A 3 7.31 -27.93 -23.83
C ASP A 3 8.49 -27.85 -22.84
N MET A 4 8.32 -27.08 -21.76
CA MET A 4 9.38 -26.80 -20.79
C MET A 4 9.41 -27.90 -19.74
N ASN A 5 10.57 -28.53 -19.52
CA ASN A 5 10.65 -29.55 -18.48
C ASN A 5 10.57 -28.93 -17.08
N ARG A 6 10.15 -29.71 -16.09
CA ARG A 6 9.86 -29.21 -14.74
C ARG A 6 11.07 -28.54 -14.06
N GLU A 7 12.29 -29.07 -14.25
CA GLU A 7 13.49 -28.45 -13.69
C GLU A 7 13.80 -27.08 -14.31
N GLN A 8 13.56 -26.94 -15.61
CA GLN A 8 13.67 -25.64 -16.30
C GLN A 8 12.61 -24.68 -15.78
N ALA A 9 11.37 -25.16 -15.60
CA ALA A 9 10.27 -24.35 -15.07
C ALA A 9 10.54 -23.82 -13.67
N VAL A 10 11.07 -24.65 -12.76
CA VAL A 10 11.46 -24.21 -11.41
C VAL A 10 12.50 -23.09 -11.47
N ARG A 11 13.61 -23.30 -12.19
CA ARG A 11 14.69 -22.30 -12.25
C ARG A 11 14.22 -20.97 -12.85
N ILE A 12 13.41 -21.02 -13.92
CA ILE A 12 12.90 -19.82 -14.56
C ILE A 12 11.91 -19.11 -13.62
N ASN A 13 10.98 -19.84 -12.99
CA ASN A 13 10.05 -19.29 -12.02
C ASN A 13 10.77 -18.56 -10.88
N ASP A 14 11.81 -19.16 -10.30
CA ASP A 14 12.56 -18.56 -9.20
C ASP A 14 13.20 -17.21 -9.61
N HIS A 15 13.82 -17.15 -10.79
CA HIS A 15 14.41 -15.92 -11.31
C HIS A 15 13.36 -14.83 -11.61
N LEU A 16 12.20 -15.21 -12.13
CA LEU A 16 11.11 -14.26 -12.39
C LEU A 16 10.53 -13.70 -11.09
N LEU A 17 10.37 -14.54 -10.05
CA LEU A 17 9.94 -14.09 -8.72
C LEU A 17 10.98 -13.17 -8.06
N GLU A 18 12.27 -13.45 -8.21
CA GLU A 18 13.34 -12.56 -7.74
C GLU A 18 13.30 -11.20 -8.45
N ALA A 19 13.00 -11.18 -9.75
CA ALA A 19 12.86 -9.96 -10.53
C ALA A 19 11.66 -9.13 -10.07
N CYS A 20 10.49 -9.74 -9.85
CA CYS A 20 9.32 -9.06 -9.28
C CYS A 20 9.66 -8.43 -7.92
N ALA A 21 10.32 -9.18 -7.04
CA ALA A 21 10.74 -8.68 -5.73
C ALA A 21 11.76 -7.53 -5.84
N ALA A 22 12.63 -7.54 -6.86
CA ALA A 22 13.58 -6.46 -7.11
C ALA A 22 12.89 -5.19 -7.63
N LEU A 23 11.91 -5.33 -8.52
CA LEU A 23 11.10 -4.22 -9.03
C LEU A 23 10.28 -3.57 -7.90
N ASP A 24 9.71 -4.37 -7.01
CA ASP A 24 9.05 -3.87 -5.81
C ASP A 24 9.99 -3.08 -4.89
N ARG A 25 11.21 -3.57 -4.68
CA ARG A 25 12.24 -2.84 -3.92
C ARG A 25 12.64 -1.54 -4.63
N ALA A 26 12.76 -1.55 -5.95
CA ALA A 26 13.05 -0.34 -6.72
C ALA A 26 11.92 0.69 -6.59
N ARG A 27 10.66 0.25 -6.68
CA ARG A 27 9.48 1.08 -6.43
C ARG A 27 9.50 1.69 -5.03
N MET A 28 9.92 0.93 -4.01
CA MET A 28 10.09 1.46 -2.66
C MET A 28 11.25 2.48 -2.57
N ALA A 29 12.36 2.23 -3.25
CA ALA A 29 13.55 3.09 -3.18
C ALA A 29 13.31 4.48 -3.82
N ILE A 30 12.45 4.58 -4.82
CA ILE A 30 12.09 5.85 -5.47
C ILE A 30 11.11 6.71 -4.66
N ALA A 31 10.75 6.29 -3.45
CA ALA A 31 9.90 7.05 -2.52
C ALA A 31 10.39 8.49 -2.27
N GLY A 32 11.71 8.75 -2.40
CA GLY A 32 12.31 10.08 -2.24
C GLY A 32 12.19 11.04 -3.42
N LEU A 33 11.66 10.62 -4.59
CA LEU A 33 11.52 11.49 -5.77
C LEU A 33 10.30 12.44 -5.67
N ALA A 34 10.28 13.49 -6.52
CA ALA A 34 9.14 14.41 -6.57
C ALA A 34 7.87 13.70 -7.09
N LYS A 35 6.68 14.18 -6.65
CA LYS A 35 5.39 13.53 -6.91
C LYS A 35 5.13 13.19 -8.39
N ALA A 36 5.43 14.11 -9.30
CA ALA A 36 5.22 13.91 -10.74
C ALA A 36 6.18 12.85 -11.34
N GLU A 37 7.43 12.82 -10.87
CA GLU A 37 8.43 11.85 -11.30
C GLU A 37 8.09 10.44 -10.79
N ARG A 38 7.54 10.33 -9.58
CA ARG A 38 7.07 9.07 -9.00
C ARG A 38 5.87 8.49 -9.72
N ILE A 39 4.86 9.29 -10.04
CA ILE A 39 3.67 8.79 -10.78
C ILE A 39 4.12 8.23 -12.12
N LYS A 40 4.90 9.03 -12.86
CA LYS A 40 5.40 8.60 -14.17
C LYS A 40 6.19 7.30 -14.08
N LEU A 41 7.14 7.18 -13.15
CA LEU A 41 7.96 5.97 -13.02
C LEU A 41 7.20 4.78 -12.41
N GLY A 42 6.25 5.03 -11.50
CA GLY A 42 5.40 4.03 -10.90
C GLY A 42 4.54 3.31 -11.93
N ASP A 43 3.88 4.05 -12.82
CA ASP A 43 3.06 3.49 -13.89
C ASP A 43 3.87 2.55 -14.81
N TRP A 44 5.11 2.92 -15.13
CA TRP A 44 6.02 2.06 -15.91
C TRP A 44 6.41 0.80 -15.15
N LEU A 45 6.71 0.90 -13.85
CA LEU A 45 7.10 -0.25 -13.03
C LEU A 45 5.93 -1.22 -12.85
N ASP A 46 4.72 -0.72 -12.58
CA ASP A 46 3.53 -1.55 -12.44
C ASP A 46 3.21 -2.26 -13.77
N GLY A 47 3.37 -1.59 -14.92
CA GLY A 47 3.24 -2.22 -16.24
C GLY A 47 4.26 -3.33 -16.49
N VAL A 48 5.51 -3.16 -16.05
CA VAL A 48 6.56 -4.19 -16.19
C VAL A 48 6.29 -5.38 -15.27
N VAL A 49 5.84 -5.14 -14.04
CA VAL A 49 5.45 -6.21 -13.10
C VAL A 49 4.26 -7.00 -13.65
N GLY A 50 3.23 -6.31 -14.16
CA GLY A 50 2.08 -6.96 -14.79
C GLY A 50 2.48 -7.85 -15.98
N ALA A 51 3.36 -7.36 -16.86
CA ALA A 51 3.86 -8.18 -17.98
C ALA A 51 4.66 -9.41 -17.50
N LEU A 52 5.47 -9.27 -16.45
CA LEU A 52 6.19 -10.39 -15.84
C LEU A 52 5.24 -11.46 -15.28
N GLU A 53 4.16 -11.04 -14.63
CA GLU A 53 3.17 -11.94 -14.04
C GLU A 53 2.29 -12.62 -15.10
N ASP A 54 1.71 -11.83 -16.00
CA ASP A 54 0.71 -12.31 -16.97
C ASP A 54 1.33 -13.00 -18.19
N GLU A 55 2.46 -12.50 -18.69
CA GLU A 55 3.05 -12.99 -19.94
C GLU A 55 4.15 -14.03 -19.73
N LEU A 56 4.81 -14.04 -18.56
CA LEU A 56 5.94 -14.93 -18.30
C LEU A 56 5.64 -15.97 -17.22
N LEU A 57 5.08 -15.58 -16.07
CA LEU A 57 4.77 -16.52 -14.99
C LEU A 57 3.52 -17.36 -15.27
N GLN A 58 2.45 -16.75 -15.78
CA GLN A 58 1.19 -17.47 -16.02
C GLN A 58 1.33 -18.67 -16.98
N PRO A 59 2.07 -18.57 -18.12
CA PRO A 59 2.30 -19.73 -18.98
C PRO A 59 3.12 -20.87 -18.34
N ILE A 60 3.98 -20.55 -17.36
CA ILE A 60 4.72 -21.56 -16.58
C ILE A 60 3.74 -22.27 -15.64
N TYR A 61 2.84 -21.54 -15.00
CA TYR A 61 1.82 -22.11 -14.10
C TYR A 61 0.79 -22.94 -14.84
N ASP A 62 0.46 -22.61 -16.09
CA ASP A 62 -0.45 -23.41 -16.90
C ASP A 62 0.14 -24.79 -17.24
N GLN A 63 1.47 -24.87 -17.41
CA GLN A 63 2.20 -26.12 -17.67
C GLN A 63 2.56 -26.89 -16.38
N HIS A 64 2.91 -26.16 -15.31
CA HIS A 64 3.35 -26.71 -14.02
C HIS A 64 2.58 -26.05 -12.86
N PRO A 65 1.31 -26.44 -12.63
CA PRO A 65 0.44 -25.78 -11.64
C PRO A 65 0.94 -25.85 -10.20
N ASP A 66 1.77 -26.84 -9.87
CA ASP A 66 2.40 -27.00 -8.55
C ASP A 66 3.42 -25.91 -8.23
N LEU A 67 3.95 -25.23 -9.26
CA LEU A 67 4.87 -24.12 -9.09
C LEU A 67 4.17 -22.79 -8.83
N LYS A 68 2.88 -22.69 -9.12
CA LYS A 68 2.10 -21.50 -8.77
C LYS A 68 2.18 -21.35 -7.26
N PRO A 69 2.69 -20.21 -6.74
CA PRO A 69 2.70 -19.98 -5.31
C PRO A 69 1.29 -20.25 -4.80
N PRO A 70 1.13 -20.96 -3.65
CA PRO A 70 -0.19 -21.11 -3.08
C PRO A 70 -0.79 -19.73 -3.04
N LYS A 71 -2.02 -19.57 -3.59
CA LYS A 71 -2.75 -18.30 -3.47
C LYS A 71 -2.53 -17.89 -2.05
N SER A 72 -1.83 -16.78 -1.85
CA SER A 72 -1.61 -16.31 -0.51
C SER A 72 -3.01 -16.26 0.10
N ASN A 73 -3.22 -16.91 1.23
CA ASN A 73 -4.47 -16.71 1.97
C ASN A 73 -4.59 -15.24 2.41
N ARG A 74 -3.55 -14.42 2.21
CA ARG A 74 -3.73 -13.00 1.97
C ARG A 74 -4.29 -12.83 0.56
N GLU A 75 -5.59 -12.59 0.46
CA GLU A 75 -6.15 -11.76 -0.61
C GLU A 75 -5.15 -10.62 -0.92
N PRO A 76 -4.96 -10.20 -2.18
CA PRO A 76 -4.25 -8.95 -2.44
C PRO A 76 -4.93 -7.91 -1.55
N TYR A 77 -4.23 -7.49 -0.49
CA TYR A 77 -4.81 -6.60 0.50
C TYR A 77 -4.79 -5.22 -0.12
N GLU A 78 -5.67 -5.00 -1.09
CA GLU A 78 -6.09 -3.69 -1.51
C GLU A 78 -6.93 -3.13 -0.35
N TYR A 79 -6.24 -2.69 0.71
CA TYR A 79 -6.80 -1.74 1.65
C TYR A 79 -6.87 -0.40 0.93
N VAL A 80 -7.77 -0.31 -0.05
CA VAL A 80 -8.17 0.92 -0.70
C VAL A 80 -9.33 1.49 0.11
N CYS A 81 -9.10 2.64 0.74
CA CYS A 81 -10.17 3.38 1.39
C CYS A 81 -10.87 4.25 0.34
N GLU A 82 -12.07 3.84 -0.05
CA GLU A 82 -12.96 4.62 -0.92
C GLU A 82 -13.79 5.65 -0.14
N LEU A 83 -13.84 5.55 1.19
CA LEU A 83 -14.64 6.44 2.04
C LEU A 83 -14.12 7.87 1.94
N ALA A 84 -14.96 8.78 1.45
CA ALA A 84 -14.65 10.20 1.42
C ALA A 84 -14.91 10.83 2.80
N TRP A 85 -14.18 11.91 3.13
CA TRP A 85 -14.29 12.53 4.47
C TRP A 85 -15.66 13.14 4.74
N ASP A 86 -16.34 13.65 3.71
CA ASP A 86 -17.70 14.19 3.82
C ASP A 86 -18.77 13.11 4.10
N GLU A 87 -18.47 11.84 3.86
CA GLU A 87 -19.32 10.70 4.21
C GLU A 87 -19.08 10.20 5.65
N VAL A 88 -18.00 10.65 6.30
CA VAL A 88 -17.63 10.24 7.65
C VAL A 88 -18.57 10.86 8.69
N GLN A 89 -19.18 10.01 9.51
CA GLN A 89 -19.98 10.43 10.68
C GLN A 89 -19.17 10.21 11.95
N LEU A 90 -18.63 11.29 12.51
CA LEU A 90 -17.89 11.20 13.78
C LEU A 90 -18.83 10.82 14.94
N PRO A 91 -18.35 10.03 15.92
CA PRO A 91 -19.11 9.72 17.12
C PRO A 91 -19.49 10.99 17.89
N PRO A 92 -20.63 11.00 18.61
CA PRO A 92 -21.05 12.14 19.42
C PRO A 92 -19.96 12.59 20.39
N GLY A 93 -19.63 13.88 20.37
CA GLY A 93 -18.62 14.47 21.26
C GLY A 93 -17.17 14.33 20.78
N VAL A 94 -16.92 13.66 19.65
CA VAL A 94 -15.60 13.64 19.00
C VAL A 94 -15.54 14.73 17.94
N THR A 95 -14.51 15.57 18.01
CA THR A 95 -14.26 16.62 17.01
C THR A 95 -13.19 16.20 16.00
N GLU A 96 -13.18 16.82 14.82
CA GLU A 96 -12.10 16.60 13.85
C GLU A 96 -10.73 16.95 14.44
N GLN A 97 -10.68 18.00 15.27
CA GLN A 97 -9.44 18.43 15.91
C GLN A 97 -8.91 17.36 16.87
N GLN A 98 -9.76 16.75 17.69
CA GLN A 98 -9.35 15.66 18.57
C GLN A 98 -8.82 14.47 17.77
N LEU A 99 -9.46 14.16 16.63
CA LEU A 99 -8.98 13.10 15.75
C LEU A 99 -7.61 13.43 15.15
N ASP A 100 -7.42 14.66 14.68
CA ASP A 100 -6.15 15.15 14.15
C ASP A 100 -5.03 15.05 15.20
N GLU A 101 -5.31 15.45 16.45
CA GLU A 101 -4.37 15.34 17.57
C GLU A 101 -3.96 13.89 17.83
N ILE A 102 -4.91 12.95 17.79
CA ILE A 102 -4.62 11.51 17.91
C ILE A 102 -3.74 11.04 16.75
N ILE A 103 -4.07 11.41 15.52
CA ILE A 103 -3.29 11.05 14.32
C ILE A 103 -1.86 11.60 14.45
N PHE A 104 -1.68 12.88 14.77
CA PHE A 104 -0.35 13.47 14.91
C PHE A 104 0.45 12.84 16.04
N SER A 105 -0.20 12.42 17.13
CA SER A 105 0.49 11.78 18.26
C SER A 105 1.22 10.49 17.87
N VAL A 106 0.72 9.76 16.86
CA VAL A 106 1.32 8.50 16.38
C VAL A 106 2.23 8.68 15.17
N MET A 107 2.18 9.84 14.52
CA MET A 107 3.02 10.18 13.37
C MET A 107 4.43 10.58 13.79
N LYS A 108 5.34 10.51 12.82
CA LYS A 108 6.75 10.92 12.96
C LYS A 108 7.17 11.72 11.72
N PRO A 109 8.23 12.54 11.82
CA PRO A 109 8.83 13.21 10.65
C PRO A 109 9.52 12.28 9.64
N THR A 110 9.47 10.96 9.89
CA THR A 110 10.00 9.92 9.01
C THR A 110 8.86 9.26 8.26
N TRP A 111 9.09 8.89 7.00
CA TRP A 111 8.12 8.15 6.19
C TRP A 111 7.70 6.84 6.86
N ARG A 112 6.39 6.61 6.92
CA ARG A 112 5.77 5.38 7.44
C ARG A 112 4.63 4.96 6.54
N LYS A 113 4.49 3.65 6.32
CA LYS A 113 3.33 3.07 5.63
C LYS A 113 2.03 3.62 6.20
N THR A 114 1.11 4.02 5.32
CA THR A 114 -0.22 4.52 5.71
C THR A 114 -0.93 3.50 6.58
N ALA A 115 -0.89 2.21 6.22
CA ALA A 115 -1.45 1.13 7.03
C ALA A 115 -0.91 1.14 8.48
N ALA A 116 0.39 1.37 8.67
CA ALA A 116 0.99 1.39 10.00
C ALA A 116 0.52 2.59 10.84
N ILE A 117 0.29 3.75 10.22
CA ILE A 117 -0.25 4.92 10.90
C ILE A 117 -1.73 4.72 11.24
N VAL A 118 -2.52 4.19 10.29
CA VAL A 118 -3.92 3.85 10.51
C VAL A 118 -4.08 2.89 11.70
N THR A 119 -3.34 1.78 11.73
CA THR A 119 -3.38 0.81 12.85
C THR A 119 -3.05 1.47 14.18
N ARG A 120 -1.99 2.27 14.25
CA ARG A 120 -1.57 2.93 15.50
C ARG A 120 -2.60 3.95 15.99
N ALA A 121 -3.20 4.72 15.08
CA ALA A 121 -4.22 5.69 15.44
C ALA A 121 -5.50 4.99 15.92
N VAL A 122 -5.91 3.90 15.28
CA VAL A 122 -7.03 3.05 15.74
C VAL A 122 -6.77 2.49 17.14
N ASP A 123 -5.57 1.96 17.39
CA ASP A 123 -5.23 1.44 18.71
C ASP A 123 -5.24 2.55 19.77
N ARG A 124 -4.77 3.75 19.42
CA ARG A 124 -4.87 4.91 20.31
C ARG A 124 -6.31 5.35 20.57
N CYS A 125 -7.19 5.31 19.58
CA CYS A 125 -8.62 5.55 19.76
C CYS A 125 -9.26 4.53 20.71
N LYS A 126 -8.91 3.24 20.58
CA LYS A 126 -9.39 2.18 21.49
C LYS A 126 -8.96 2.41 22.93
N GLU A 127 -7.69 2.79 23.16
CA GLU A 127 -7.19 3.14 24.49
C GLU A 127 -7.95 4.32 25.12
N LEU A 128 -8.42 5.24 24.29
CA LEU A 128 -9.21 6.41 24.69
C LEU A 128 -10.73 6.12 24.74
N GLY A 129 -11.17 4.90 24.44
CA GLY A 129 -12.58 4.52 24.41
C GLY A 129 -13.39 5.15 23.27
N LEU A 130 -12.72 5.61 22.21
CA LEU A 130 -13.35 6.26 21.06
C LEU A 130 -13.70 5.24 19.97
N PRO A 131 -14.97 5.16 19.52
CA PRO A 131 -15.40 4.21 18.49
C PRO A 131 -15.07 4.76 17.09
N ILE A 132 -13.78 4.85 16.78
CA ILE A 132 -13.26 5.28 15.48
C ILE A 132 -12.62 4.08 14.78
N ASP A 133 -13.01 3.84 13.54
CA ASP A 133 -12.46 2.75 12.72
C ASP A 133 -11.29 3.18 11.82
N ASP A 134 -10.69 2.21 11.16
CA ASP A 134 -9.53 2.37 10.27
C ASP A 134 -9.85 3.20 9.02
N LYS A 135 -11.04 3.03 8.43
CA LYS A 135 -11.48 3.78 7.25
C LYS A 135 -11.68 5.26 7.56
N MET A 136 -12.24 5.61 8.71
CA MET A 136 -12.38 6.99 9.17
C MET A 136 -11.02 7.67 9.31
N ILE A 137 -10.03 6.97 9.91
CA ILE A 137 -8.67 7.48 10.03
C ILE A 137 -8.04 7.69 8.65
N ALA A 138 -8.19 6.72 7.74
CA ALA A 138 -7.62 6.83 6.40
C ALA A 138 -8.24 7.96 5.58
N ALA A 139 -9.56 8.12 5.65
CA ALA A 139 -10.26 9.25 5.04
C ALA A 139 -9.72 10.58 5.58
N ARG A 140 -9.47 10.67 6.90
CA ARG A 140 -8.88 11.86 7.50
C ARG A 140 -7.45 12.12 7.06
N LEU A 141 -6.61 11.08 6.98
CA LEU A 141 -5.23 11.21 6.49
C LEU A 141 -5.18 11.78 5.07
N LYS A 142 -6.13 11.41 4.20
CA LYS A 142 -6.23 11.99 2.87
C LYS A 142 -6.49 13.50 2.92
N VAL A 143 -7.45 13.95 3.74
CA VAL A 143 -7.72 15.38 3.94
C VAL A 143 -6.52 16.13 4.52
N LEU A 144 -5.84 15.55 5.51
CA LEU A 144 -4.64 16.15 6.11
C LEU A 144 -3.50 16.27 5.10
N SER A 145 -3.35 15.32 4.18
CA SER A 145 -2.37 15.42 3.11
C SER A 145 -2.79 16.42 2.03
N ASP A 146 -4.06 16.48 1.65
CA ASP A 146 -4.57 17.41 0.64
C ASP A 146 -4.54 18.87 1.12
N SER A 147 -4.74 19.08 2.41
CA SER A 147 -4.62 20.37 3.10
C SER A 147 -3.19 20.71 3.53
N ASP A 148 -2.21 19.92 3.09
CA ASP A 148 -0.79 20.19 3.29
C ASP A 148 -0.36 20.24 4.76
N ARG A 149 -1.09 19.56 5.66
CA ARG A 149 -0.75 19.43 7.09
C ARG A 149 0.19 18.27 7.38
N ILE A 150 0.16 17.26 6.52
CA ILE A 150 1.12 16.15 6.48
C ILE A 150 1.60 15.97 5.05
N GLU A 151 2.68 15.22 4.88
CA GLU A 151 3.07 14.79 3.54
C GLU A 151 2.66 13.35 3.30
N GLY A 152 2.22 13.05 2.08
CA GLY A 152 1.90 11.71 1.62
C GLY A 152 2.54 11.37 0.28
N ILE A 153 2.89 10.09 0.10
CA ILE A 153 3.42 9.52 -1.15
C ILE A 153 2.60 8.29 -1.55
N GLY A 154 2.49 8.05 -2.85
CA GLY A 154 1.54 7.07 -3.41
C GLY A 154 0.10 7.55 -3.36
N ASP A 155 -0.85 6.66 -3.67
CA ASP A 155 -2.26 6.92 -3.39
C ASP A 155 -2.54 6.58 -1.92
N ILE A 156 -2.73 7.60 -1.07
CA ILE A 156 -3.03 7.42 0.38
C ILE A 156 -4.25 6.51 0.60
N ARG A 157 -5.17 6.46 -0.36
CA ARG A 157 -6.31 5.54 -0.29
C ARG A 157 -5.82 4.10 -0.32
N SER A 158 -4.75 3.78 -1.03
CA SER A 158 -4.12 2.46 -1.08
C SER A 158 -3.07 2.29 0.03
N TRP A 159 -3.47 1.76 1.18
CA TRP A 159 -2.69 1.86 2.42
C TRP A 159 -1.35 1.12 2.39
N LEU A 160 -1.26 0.02 1.63
CA LEU A 160 -0.03 -0.76 1.47
C LEU A 160 0.94 -0.12 0.46
N HIS A 161 0.40 0.67 -0.46
CA HIS A 161 1.14 1.32 -1.55
C HIS A 161 1.34 2.82 -1.33
N SER A 162 1.10 3.29 -0.10
CA SER A 162 1.32 4.69 0.30
C SER A 162 2.03 4.84 1.63
N GLU A 163 2.65 5.99 1.81
CA GLU A 163 3.33 6.37 3.04
C GLU A 163 3.02 7.82 3.39
N VAL A 164 3.04 8.13 4.68
CA VAL A 164 2.79 9.46 5.22
C VAL A 164 3.88 9.83 6.23
N ARG A 165 4.12 11.12 6.40
CA ARG A 165 4.97 11.66 7.48
C ARG A 165 4.42 12.98 8.00
N LEU A 166 4.75 13.30 9.24
CA LEU A 166 4.51 14.62 9.80
C LEU A 166 5.49 15.61 9.16
N LYS A 167 5.03 16.84 8.92
CA LYS A 167 5.92 17.93 8.50
C LYS A 167 6.78 18.38 9.69
N ASP A 168 8.00 18.82 9.39
CA ASP A 168 8.88 19.47 10.38
C ASP A 168 8.37 20.87 10.76
#